data_AF-A0AAU8DIJ6-F1
#
_entry.id   AF-A0AAU8DIJ6-F1
#
_cell.length_a   1.000
_cell.length_b   1.000
_cell.length_c   1.000
_cell.angle_alpha   90.00
_cell.angle_beta   90.00
_cell.angle_gamma   90.00
#
_symmetry.space_group_name_H-M   'P 1'
#
loop_
_entity.id
_entity.type
_entity.pdbx_description
1 polymer ?
#
loop_
_entity_poly.entity_id
_entity_poly.type
_entity_poly.pdbx_seq_one_letter_code
_entity_poly.pdbx_strand_id
1 'polypeptide(L)'
;MQGAPDRRVVAVGADDRSIGEPGPLDPSGVLDPAAAPPSAVRLVVVGIGATGPIGVEVLDAAGQRYAFTAAPPAGSAVALLIEFYRRPDGSWKLRALGGGLADLAALQQVFDIPATVRAPAIPSISASLGATNHPPESGVPAKAPAAQQQRDWSRIASGVWEDASRSAATHADASRHAGLNRDAELERLMGDPTARTADDPRRRQIGSRHDDILERADQRRLAELDELIAELGELEVAVPAPLARWTSAAWERLPVEENAMVRTGELTRPDSTSLRIPMYRARSVPGGYLVMPWTAGDDGPARSLVRRLLAAGPAGRGLWVLSDDASVQQHWSTSAAGNADRGIDASLTELAHRVDLADMAAEAGAPVPTNAVLPSVVLMVLDGSWVPTDDVSETVGRLRRVAILGPRYGMSVLFLAPDDLRNSFGDGVPGSLLPLVPAQIVDPWVGLTWDFVPDDGTPDASVAAAIELRAHRGS
;
A
#
# COMPACT_ATOMS: atom_id res chain seq x y z
N MET A 1 29.65 17.46 -24.86
CA MET A 1 28.34 17.56 -25.53
C MET A 1 27.42 16.59 -24.79
N GLN A 2 26.53 17.09 -23.93
CA GLN A 2 25.54 16.22 -23.27
C GLN A 2 24.46 15.85 -24.29
N GLY A 3 24.02 14.60 -24.30
CA GLY A 3 22.89 14.17 -25.13
C GLY A 3 21.58 14.76 -24.61
N ALA A 4 20.61 14.95 -25.50
CA ALA A 4 19.23 15.16 -25.05
C ALA A 4 18.75 13.88 -24.33
N PRO A 5 17.96 13.99 -23.25
CA PRO A 5 17.51 12.82 -22.50
C PRO A 5 16.55 11.97 -23.34
N ASP A 6 16.71 10.65 -23.26
CA ASP A 6 15.93 9.67 -24.02
C ASP A 6 14.52 9.58 -23.42
N ARG A 7 13.49 9.94 -24.19
CA ARG A 7 12.09 9.85 -23.77
C ARG A 7 11.48 8.56 -24.29
N ARG A 8 10.84 7.78 -23.42
CA ARG A 8 10.23 6.50 -23.78
C ARG A 8 8.81 6.37 -23.24
N VAL A 9 8.05 5.49 -23.89
CA VAL A 9 6.70 5.10 -23.48
C VAL A 9 6.71 3.63 -23.08
N VAL A 10 6.30 3.36 -21.85
CA VAL A 10 6.03 2.00 -21.35
C VAL A 10 4.52 1.79 -21.45
N ALA A 11 4.09 0.93 -22.37
CA ALA A 11 2.72 0.43 -22.37
C ALA A 11 2.58 -0.67 -21.32
N VAL A 12 1.53 -0.64 -20.49
CA VAL A 12 1.38 -1.54 -19.34
C VAL A 12 0.00 -2.21 -19.35
N GLY A 13 -0.01 -3.53 -19.14
CA GLY A 13 -1.19 -4.38 -19.10
C GLY A 13 -1.94 -4.34 -17.77
N ALA A 14 -3.10 -4.98 -17.72
CA ALA A 14 -3.93 -5.09 -16.51
C ALA A 14 -3.29 -5.94 -15.40
N ASP A 15 -2.25 -6.70 -15.74
CA ASP A 15 -1.36 -7.44 -14.85
C ASP A 15 -0.17 -6.61 -14.33
N ASP A 16 -0.16 -5.29 -14.59
CA ASP A 16 0.91 -4.32 -14.30
C ASP A 16 2.26 -4.62 -15.01
N ARG A 17 2.28 -5.53 -15.98
CA ARG A 17 3.45 -5.88 -16.80
C ARG A 17 3.58 -5.01 -18.04
N SER A 18 4.80 -4.77 -18.52
CA SER A 18 5.01 -4.04 -19.76
C SER A 18 4.59 -4.87 -20.99
N ILE A 19 3.82 -4.25 -21.88
CA ILE A 19 3.40 -4.84 -23.15
C ILE A 19 4.55 -4.64 -24.15
N GLY A 20 5.61 -5.41 -23.95
CA GLY A 20 6.88 -5.29 -24.68
C GLY A 20 7.86 -4.27 -24.07
N GLU A 21 8.94 -4.00 -24.81
CA GLU A 21 10.00 -3.08 -24.43
C GLU A 21 9.54 -1.61 -24.43
N PRO A 22 10.11 -0.73 -23.57
CA PRO A 22 9.88 0.71 -23.63
C PRO A 22 10.27 1.29 -25.00
N GLY A 23 9.25 1.66 -25.78
CA GLY A 23 9.42 2.25 -27.11
C GLY A 23 9.91 3.70 -27.02
N PRO A 24 10.69 4.18 -27.99
CA PRO A 24 11.04 5.60 -28.06
C PRO A 24 9.78 6.43 -28.27
N LEU A 25 9.66 7.55 -27.55
CA LEU A 25 8.72 8.60 -27.93
C LEU A 25 9.24 9.24 -29.22
N ASP A 26 8.39 9.37 -30.23
CA ASP A 26 8.73 10.01 -31.52
C ASP A 26 9.38 11.39 -31.28
N PRO A 27 10.47 11.77 -31.97
CA PRO A 27 10.97 13.15 -31.96
C PRO A 27 9.93 14.23 -32.32
N SER A 28 8.77 13.89 -32.91
CA SER A 28 7.62 14.79 -33.03
C SER A 28 6.94 15.13 -31.69
N GLY A 29 7.15 14.31 -30.66
CA GLY A 29 6.53 14.41 -29.34
C GLY A 29 5.13 13.80 -29.21
N VAL A 30 4.54 13.30 -30.30
CA VAL A 30 3.13 12.86 -30.31
C VAL A 30 2.96 11.45 -29.75
N LEU A 31 2.09 11.31 -28.75
CA LEU A 31 1.58 10.04 -28.24
C LEU A 31 0.05 10.07 -28.26
N ASP A 32 -0.56 9.13 -28.99
CA ASP A 32 -2.01 8.96 -29.04
C ASP A 32 -2.44 7.75 -28.17
N PRO A 33 -3.16 7.96 -27.05
CA PRO A 33 -3.68 6.86 -26.23
C PRO A 33 -4.73 5.99 -26.94
N ALA A 34 -5.41 6.50 -27.98
CA ALA A 34 -6.35 5.70 -28.77
C ALA A 34 -5.65 4.68 -29.69
N ALA A 35 -4.38 4.91 -30.01
CA ALA A 35 -3.52 3.99 -30.77
C ALA A 35 -2.82 2.93 -29.90
N ALA A 36 -3.07 2.91 -28.59
CA ALA A 36 -2.51 1.94 -27.66
C ALA A 36 -2.94 0.48 -27.98
N PRO A 37 -2.14 -0.54 -27.62
CA PRO A 37 -2.58 -1.94 -27.66
C PRO A 37 -3.90 -2.13 -26.90
N PRO A 38 -4.89 -2.92 -27.39
CA PRO A 38 -6.17 -3.09 -26.70
C PRO A 38 -6.09 -3.65 -25.27
N SER A 39 -4.99 -4.34 -24.95
CA SER A 39 -4.65 -4.85 -23.62
C SER A 39 -3.97 -3.83 -22.71
N ALA A 40 -3.53 -2.67 -23.22
CA ALA A 40 -2.92 -1.62 -22.44
C ALA A 40 -3.98 -0.86 -21.64
N VAL A 41 -3.76 -0.78 -20.32
CA VAL A 41 -4.56 0.03 -19.40
C VAL A 41 -3.81 1.26 -18.91
N ARG A 42 -2.48 1.29 -19.04
CA ARG A 42 -1.64 2.47 -18.73
C ARG A 42 -0.57 2.69 -19.80
N LEU A 43 -0.22 3.94 -20.05
CA LEU A 43 0.92 4.38 -20.87
C LEU A 43 1.76 5.34 -20.04
N VAL A 44 2.93 4.92 -19.58
CA VAL A 44 3.84 5.74 -18.75
C VAL A 44 4.91 6.36 -19.63
N VAL A 45 5.04 7.68 -19.60
CA VAL A 45 6.13 8.40 -20.29
C VAL A 45 7.28 8.66 -19.30
N VAL A 46 8.46 8.16 -19.64
CA VAL A 46 9.67 8.25 -18.81
C VAL A 46 10.80 8.98 -19.54
N GLY A 47 11.67 9.64 -18.77
CA GLY A 47 12.89 10.29 -19.24
C GLY A 47 14.13 9.62 -18.67
N ILE A 48 15.03 9.13 -19.52
CA ILE A 48 16.22 8.37 -19.13
C ILE A 48 17.47 9.25 -19.30
N GLY A 49 18.34 9.26 -18.29
CA GLY A 49 19.62 9.98 -18.32
C GLY A 49 19.53 11.51 -18.16
N ALA A 50 18.38 12.04 -17.73
CA ALA A 50 18.20 13.47 -17.52
C ALA A 50 18.95 13.95 -16.26
N THR A 51 19.92 14.85 -16.41
CA THR A 51 20.65 15.47 -15.29
C THR A 51 20.08 16.84 -14.89
N GLY A 52 18.79 17.06 -15.14
CA GLY A 52 18.09 18.34 -14.96
C GLY A 52 16.63 18.25 -15.39
N PRO A 53 15.88 19.36 -15.36
CA PRO A 53 14.45 19.37 -15.70
C PRO A 53 14.20 18.84 -17.11
N ILE A 54 13.34 17.83 -17.20
CA ILE A 54 12.85 17.26 -18.46
C ILE A 54 11.33 17.39 -18.49
N GLY A 55 10.79 17.77 -19.65
CA GLY A 55 9.35 17.89 -19.84
C GLY A 55 8.83 17.23 -21.11
N VAL A 56 7.50 17.15 -21.19
CA VAL A 56 6.69 16.65 -22.30
C VAL A 56 5.50 17.60 -22.48
N GLU A 57 5.13 17.90 -23.72
CA GLU A 57 3.87 18.60 -24.02
C GLU A 57 2.82 17.57 -24.43
N VAL A 58 1.59 17.75 -23.95
CA VAL A 58 0.41 17.01 -24.39
C VAL A 58 -0.55 17.98 -25.08
N LEU A 59 -1.13 17.53 -26.19
CA LEU A 59 -2.25 18.17 -26.87
C LEU A 59 -3.53 17.42 -26.53
N ASP A 60 -4.60 18.12 -26.20
CA ASP A 60 -5.94 17.52 -26.13
C ASP A 60 -6.62 17.46 -27.52
N ALA A 61 -7.82 16.88 -27.58
CA ALA A 61 -8.60 16.77 -28.81
C ALA A 61 -9.11 18.11 -29.38
N ALA A 62 -9.00 19.22 -28.63
CA ALA A 62 -9.29 20.58 -29.08
C ALA A 62 -8.01 21.34 -29.53
N GLY A 63 -6.82 20.75 -29.36
CA GLY A 63 -5.54 21.36 -29.66
C GLY A 63 -4.97 22.24 -28.54
N GLN A 64 -5.57 22.22 -27.34
CA GLN A 64 -5.04 22.90 -26.16
C GLN A 64 -3.76 22.20 -25.67
N ARG A 65 -2.73 22.98 -25.36
CA ARG A 65 -1.43 22.47 -24.91
C ARG A 65 -1.30 22.47 -23.40
N TYR A 66 -0.70 21.40 -22.89
CA TYR A 66 -0.37 21.17 -21.48
C TYR A 66 1.08 20.75 -21.38
N ALA A 67 1.93 21.58 -20.76
CA ALA A 67 3.35 21.28 -20.58
C ALA A 67 3.62 20.71 -19.18
N PHE A 68 4.13 19.49 -19.11
CA PHE A 68 4.49 18.81 -17.86
C PHE A 68 6.01 18.74 -17.77
N THR A 69 6.60 19.29 -16.71
CA THR A 69 8.06 19.27 -16.48
C THR A 69 8.35 18.68 -15.10
N ALA A 70 9.26 17.71 -15.04
CA ALA A 70 9.77 17.12 -13.82
C ALA A 70 11.29 17.27 -13.76
N ALA A 71 11.82 17.55 -12.56
CA ALA A 71 13.22 17.35 -12.28
C ALA A 71 13.37 15.98 -11.57
N PRO A 72 14.23 15.07 -12.05
CA PRO A 72 14.47 13.82 -11.36
C PRO A 72 15.01 14.10 -9.94
N PRO A 73 14.50 13.41 -8.89
CA PRO A 73 15.05 13.51 -7.54
C PRO A 73 16.54 13.18 -7.50
N ALA A 74 17.28 13.78 -6.57
CA ALA A 74 18.72 13.55 -6.45
C ALA A 74 19.05 12.05 -6.28
N GLY A 75 19.86 11.50 -7.19
CA GLY A 75 20.17 10.07 -7.27
C GLY A 75 19.29 9.24 -8.21
N SER A 76 18.29 9.83 -8.87
CA SER A 76 17.47 9.16 -9.90
C SER A 76 18.06 9.34 -11.30
N ALA A 77 18.34 8.25 -12.02
CA ALA A 77 18.73 8.29 -13.43
C ALA A 77 17.54 8.19 -14.41
N VAL A 78 16.33 7.90 -13.91
CA VAL A 78 15.08 7.90 -14.67
C VAL A 78 14.07 8.84 -14.01
N ALA A 79 13.42 9.71 -14.80
CA ALA A 79 12.32 10.56 -14.38
C ALA A 79 10.98 9.99 -14.88
N LEU A 80 9.95 10.02 -14.04
CA LEU A 80 8.57 9.64 -14.39
C LEU A 80 7.79 10.94 -14.72
N LEU A 81 7.41 11.13 -15.98
CA LEU A 81 6.81 12.39 -16.43
C LEU A 81 5.29 12.40 -16.22
N ILE A 82 4.60 11.58 -17.00
CA ILE A 82 3.14 11.49 -17.06
C ILE A 82 2.71 10.04 -17.26
N GLU A 83 1.45 9.75 -16.92
CA GLU A 83 0.78 8.51 -17.28
C GLU A 83 -0.60 8.82 -17.87
N PHE A 84 -0.93 8.18 -18.99
CA PHE A 84 -2.33 8.02 -19.39
C PHE A 84 -2.83 6.70 -18.80
N TYR A 85 -3.94 6.71 -18.08
CA TYR A 85 -4.57 5.51 -17.54
C TYR A 85 -6.02 5.38 -17.99
N ARG A 86 -6.48 4.15 -18.17
CA ARG A 86 -7.79 3.84 -18.72
C ARG A 86 -8.81 3.62 -17.59
N ARG A 87 -9.91 4.37 -17.62
CA ARG A 87 -11.03 4.23 -16.67
C ARG A 87 -11.95 3.05 -17.07
N PRO A 88 -12.79 2.52 -16.16
CA PRO A 88 -13.68 1.38 -16.44
C PRO A 88 -14.72 1.63 -17.55
N ASP A 89 -15.04 2.89 -17.86
CA ASP A 89 -15.85 3.32 -19.01
C ASP A 89 -15.12 3.22 -20.36
N GLY A 90 -13.83 2.86 -20.35
CA GLY A 90 -12.95 2.75 -21.51
C GLY A 90 -12.23 4.04 -21.90
N SER A 91 -12.51 5.16 -21.22
CA SER A 91 -11.95 6.49 -21.44
C SER A 91 -10.50 6.59 -20.89
N TRP A 92 -9.70 7.55 -21.37
CA TRP A 92 -8.32 7.78 -20.90
C TRP A 92 -8.25 9.06 -20.06
N LYS A 93 -7.80 8.98 -18.80
CA LYS A 93 -7.43 10.14 -17.98
C LYS A 93 -5.90 10.31 -18.03
N LEU A 94 -5.44 11.55 -18.06
CA LEU A 94 -4.02 11.91 -17.97
C LEU A 94 -3.69 12.31 -16.53
N ARG A 95 -2.55 11.84 -16.00
CA ARG A 95 -1.97 12.32 -14.74
C ARG A 95 -0.47 12.62 -14.86
N ALA A 96 0.02 13.53 -14.02
CA ALA A 96 1.45 13.82 -13.88
C ALA A 96 2.04 12.97 -12.75
N LEU A 97 3.22 12.37 -12.98
CA LEU A 97 3.87 11.49 -12.00
C LEU A 97 4.93 12.24 -11.18
N GLY A 98 5.78 13.04 -11.81
CA GLY A 98 6.75 13.92 -11.13
C GLY A 98 7.79 13.23 -10.24
N GLY A 99 7.92 11.91 -10.31
CA GLY A 99 8.86 11.11 -9.51
C GLY A 99 10.10 10.70 -10.29
N GLY A 100 10.91 9.81 -9.71
CA GLY A 100 12.05 9.20 -10.38
C GLY A 100 12.43 7.85 -9.80
N LEU A 101 13.24 7.10 -10.56
CA LEU A 101 13.79 5.81 -10.20
C LEU A 101 15.32 5.86 -10.29
N ALA A 102 16.00 5.11 -9.42
CA ALA A 102 17.46 5.11 -9.30
C ALA A 102 18.14 4.81 -10.65
N ASP A 103 17.69 3.77 -11.36
CA ASP A 103 18.26 3.34 -12.63
C ASP A 103 17.22 2.61 -13.52
N LEU A 104 17.71 2.00 -14.61
CA LEU A 104 16.90 1.19 -15.53
C LEU A 104 16.50 -0.17 -14.94
N ALA A 105 17.24 -0.73 -13.98
CA ALA A 105 16.86 -1.98 -13.33
C ALA A 105 15.66 -1.78 -12.39
N ALA A 106 15.60 -0.64 -11.69
CA ALA A 106 14.42 -0.21 -10.95
C ALA A 106 13.22 0.02 -11.89
N LEU A 107 13.43 0.60 -13.08
CA LEU A 107 12.37 0.72 -14.10
C LEU A 107 11.87 -0.66 -14.58
N GLN A 108 12.79 -1.61 -14.81
CA GLN A 108 12.45 -2.99 -15.19
C GLN A 108 11.69 -3.73 -14.09
N GLN A 109 12.03 -3.51 -12.82
CA GLN A 109 11.31 -4.11 -11.68
C GLN A 109 9.92 -3.51 -11.46
N VAL A 110 9.75 -2.19 -11.63
CA VAL A 110 8.47 -1.48 -11.40
C VAL A 110 7.40 -1.83 -12.45
N PHE A 111 7.81 -2.23 -13.66
CA PHE A 111 6.91 -2.56 -14.77
C PHE A 111 7.08 -4.00 -15.32
N ASP A 112 7.79 -4.87 -14.59
CA ASP A 112 8.14 -6.27 -14.96
C ASP A 112 8.57 -6.43 -16.43
N ILE A 113 9.54 -5.59 -16.84
CA ILE A 113 9.98 -5.50 -18.24
C ILE A 113 10.90 -6.69 -18.58
N PRO A 114 10.62 -7.47 -19.65
CA PRO A 114 11.43 -8.63 -20.02
C PRO A 114 12.90 -8.29 -20.31
N ALA A 115 13.84 -8.93 -19.61
CA ALA A 115 15.27 -8.67 -19.80
C ALA A 115 15.87 -9.45 -20.99
N THR A 116 16.29 -8.75 -22.06
CA THR A 116 17.05 -9.38 -23.16
C THR A 116 18.40 -9.97 -22.70
N VAL A 117 18.68 -11.21 -23.12
CA VAL A 117 19.81 -12.03 -22.66
C VAL A 117 21.17 -11.62 -23.26
N ARG A 118 22.20 -11.44 -22.40
CA ARG A 118 23.62 -11.62 -22.78
C ARG A 118 24.54 -11.90 -21.57
N ALA A 119 25.51 -12.81 -21.73
CA ALA A 119 26.54 -13.24 -20.74
C ALA A 119 27.76 -13.86 -21.47
N PRO A 120 28.90 -14.25 -20.84
CA PRO A 120 29.41 -14.09 -19.45
C PRO A 120 30.41 -12.87 -19.33
N ALA A 121 31.43 -12.70 -18.47
CA ALA A 121 32.23 -13.47 -17.47
C ALA A 121 32.76 -12.49 -16.37
N ILE A 122 33.15 -12.82 -15.11
CA ILE A 122 33.96 -13.88 -14.43
C ILE A 122 35.49 -13.64 -14.54
N PRO A 123 36.33 -13.70 -13.47
CA PRO A 123 36.11 -13.94 -12.00
C PRO A 123 36.48 -12.70 -11.10
N SER A 124 36.45 -12.65 -9.76
CA SER A 124 36.69 -13.68 -8.71
C SER A 124 36.11 -13.37 -7.30
N ILE A 125 35.59 -14.41 -6.61
CA ILE A 125 35.96 -14.94 -5.26
C ILE A 125 36.31 -13.91 -4.14
N SER A 126 35.78 -13.91 -2.91
CA SER A 126 35.01 -14.86 -2.05
C SER A 126 34.14 -14.06 -1.02
N ALA A 127 33.26 -14.61 -0.17
CA ALA A 127 33.00 -15.99 0.27
C ALA A 127 31.49 -16.27 0.49
N SER A 128 31.13 -17.54 0.73
CA SER A 128 29.75 -18.04 0.64
C SER A 128 29.02 -18.26 1.97
N LEU A 129 27.73 -17.93 1.99
CA LEU A 129 26.68 -18.78 2.57
C LEU A 129 25.56 -18.91 1.53
N GLY A 130 25.06 -20.13 1.32
CA GLY A 130 24.28 -20.46 0.12
C GLY A 130 22.80 -20.08 0.19
N ALA A 131 22.32 -19.33 -0.81
CA ALA A 131 20.89 -19.11 -1.07
C ALA A 131 20.60 -19.37 -2.56
N THR A 132 20.14 -20.58 -2.89
CA THR A 132 19.81 -21.00 -4.26
C THR A 132 18.41 -20.51 -4.66
N ASN A 133 18.29 -19.23 -4.99
CA ASN A 133 17.03 -18.64 -5.46
C ASN A 133 16.78 -18.92 -6.95
N HIS A 134 16.37 -20.15 -7.26
CA HIS A 134 15.36 -20.39 -8.29
C HIS A 134 14.03 -20.65 -7.58
N PRO A 135 12.94 -19.90 -7.90
CA PRO A 135 11.62 -20.36 -7.54
C PRO A 135 11.24 -21.54 -8.44
N PRO A 136 10.84 -22.70 -7.90
CA PRO A 136 10.15 -23.70 -8.71
C PRO A 136 8.75 -23.18 -9.07
N GLU A 137 8.35 -23.33 -10.34
CA GLU A 137 6.95 -23.16 -10.75
C GLU A 137 6.10 -24.35 -10.28
N SER A 138 5.89 -24.47 -8.96
CA SER A 138 5.00 -25.47 -8.38
C SER A 138 3.54 -25.10 -8.69
N GLY A 139 2.92 -25.88 -9.57
CA GLY A 139 1.62 -25.56 -10.18
C GLY A 139 0.43 -25.61 -9.21
N VAL A 140 0.10 -24.48 -8.60
CA VAL A 140 -1.20 -24.25 -7.93
C VAL A 140 -2.17 -23.61 -8.93
N PRO A 141 -3.40 -24.14 -9.14
CA PRO A 141 -4.36 -23.57 -10.09
C PRO A 141 -4.77 -22.15 -9.69
N ALA A 142 -4.55 -21.19 -10.59
CA ALA A 142 -4.56 -19.78 -10.24
C ALA A 142 -5.96 -19.19 -10.01
N LYS A 143 -6.26 -18.77 -8.77
CA LYS A 143 -7.34 -17.82 -8.45
C LYS A 143 -7.02 -16.38 -8.89
N ALA A 144 -6.47 -16.22 -10.10
CA ALA A 144 -5.93 -14.94 -10.58
C ALA A 144 -6.94 -13.77 -10.59
N PRO A 145 -8.21 -13.92 -11.03
CA PRO A 145 -9.11 -12.77 -11.18
C PRO A 145 -9.45 -12.07 -9.86
N ALA A 146 -9.83 -12.82 -8.83
CA ALA A 146 -10.21 -12.26 -7.53
C ALA A 146 -9.02 -11.60 -6.81
N ALA A 147 -7.81 -12.14 -6.98
CA ALA A 147 -6.60 -11.55 -6.44
C ALA A 147 -6.16 -10.29 -7.19
N GLN A 148 -6.43 -10.20 -8.51
CA GLN A 148 -6.19 -8.98 -9.30
C GLN A 148 -7.15 -7.87 -8.89
N GLN A 149 -8.45 -8.15 -8.84
CA GLN A 149 -9.47 -7.18 -8.45
C GLN A 149 -9.20 -6.53 -7.08
N GLN A 150 -8.66 -7.30 -6.13
CA GLN A 150 -8.26 -6.80 -4.81
C GLN A 150 -7.03 -5.88 -4.86
N ARG A 151 -6.05 -6.14 -5.75
CA ARG A 151 -4.95 -5.21 -6.02
C ARG A 151 -5.48 -3.93 -6.68
N ASP A 152 -6.45 -4.05 -7.58
CA ASP A 152 -7.05 -2.90 -8.26
C ASP A 152 -7.78 -1.97 -7.29
N TRP A 153 -8.55 -2.51 -6.33
CA TRP A 153 -9.14 -1.74 -5.22
C TRP A 153 -8.08 -1.02 -4.37
N SER A 154 -6.95 -1.69 -4.07
CA SER A 154 -5.86 -1.04 -3.34
C SER A 154 -5.15 0.04 -4.16
N ARG A 155 -5.09 -0.11 -5.50
CA ARG A 155 -4.54 0.90 -6.41
C ARG A 155 -5.44 2.14 -6.49
N ILE A 156 -6.77 1.97 -6.48
CA ILE A 156 -7.74 3.09 -6.41
C ILE A 156 -7.55 3.88 -5.11
N ALA A 157 -7.55 3.22 -3.96
CA ALA A 157 -7.35 3.90 -2.67
C ALA A 157 -6.02 4.67 -2.59
N SER A 158 -4.94 4.11 -3.16
CA SER A 158 -3.64 4.79 -3.21
C SER A 158 -3.59 5.92 -4.26
N GLY A 159 -4.37 5.82 -5.35
CA GLY A 159 -4.56 6.89 -6.33
C GLY A 159 -5.32 8.08 -5.75
N VAL A 160 -6.38 7.82 -4.98
CA VAL A 160 -7.09 8.87 -4.23
C VAL A 160 -6.17 9.54 -3.20
N TRP A 161 -5.28 8.79 -2.55
CA TRP A 161 -4.27 9.36 -1.64
C TRP A 161 -3.29 10.27 -2.39
N GLU A 162 -2.79 9.83 -3.55
CA GLU A 162 -1.91 10.62 -4.43
C GLU A 162 -2.58 11.92 -4.88
N ASP A 163 -3.77 11.84 -5.48
CA ASP A 163 -4.48 13.00 -6.03
C ASP A 163 -4.92 13.97 -4.91
N ALA A 164 -5.35 13.48 -3.74
CA ALA A 164 -5.69 14.33 -2.60
C ALA A 164 -4.48 15.09 -2.03
N SER A 165 -3.30 14.46 -1.99
CA SER A 165 -2.06 15.12 -1.55
C SER A 165 -1.54 16.11 -2.59
N ARG A 166 -1.61 15.78 -3.88
CA ARG A 166 -1.24 16.70 -4.98
C ARG A 166 -2.16 17.91 -5.05
N SER A 167 -3.47 17.72 -4.87
CA SER A 167 -4.46 18.80 -4.74
C SER A 167 -4.13 19.71 -3.55
N ALA A 168 -3.78 19.14 -2.40
CA ALA A 168 -3.38 19.90 -1.21
C ALA A 168 -2.10 20.73 -1.42
N ALA A 169 -1.08 20.14 -2.02
CA ALA A 169 0.17 20.84 -2.35
C ALA A 169 -0.09 21.99 -3.35
N THR A 170 -0.90 21.75 -4.38
CA THR A 170 -1.26 22.74 -5.41
C THR A 170 -2.03 23.92 -4.80
N HIS A 171 -2.96 23.66 -3.87
CA HIS A 171 -3.69 24.69 -3.13
C HIS A 171 -2.77 25.55 -2.24
N ALA A 172 -1.87 24.91 -1.49
CA ALA A 172 -0.89 25.61 -0.65
C ALA A 172 0.06 26.50 -1.49
N ASP A 173 0.51 26.00 -2.65
CA ASP A 173 1.37 26.75 -3.56
C ASP A 173 0.63 27.91 -4.26
N ALA A 174 -0.63 27.72 -4.67
CA ALA A 174 -1.47 28.79 -5.18
C ALA A 174 -1.66 29.90 -4.14
N SER A 175 -1.95 29.54 -2.89
CA SER A 175 -2.10 30.48 -1.77
C SER A 175 -0.81 31.25 -1.47
N ARG A 176 0.32 30.54 -1.42
CA ARG A 176 1.67 31.10 -1.26
C ARG A 176 2.03 32.08 -2.39
N HIS A 177 1.71 31.72 -3.64
CA HIS A 177 1.94 32.56 -4.81
C HIS A 177 1.05 33.82 -4.79
N ALA A 178 -0.23 33.68 -4.42
CA ALA A 178 -1.15 34.80 -4.28
C ALA A 178 -0.66 35.83 -3.23
N GLY A 179 -0.10 35.37 -2.11
CA GLY A 179 0.55 36.24 -1.11
C GLY A 179 1.76 36.98 -1.66
N LEU A 180 2.73 36.26 -2.23
CA LEU A 180 3.95 36.85 -2.80
C LEU A 180 3.66 37.87 -3.92
N ASN A 181 2.68 37.59 -4.78
CA ASN A 181 2.25 38.52 -5.83
C ASN A 181 1.65 39.80 -5.25
N ARG A 182 0.74 39.68 -4.27
CA ARG A 182 0.09 40.80 -3.58
C ARG A 182 1.13 41.69 -2.91
N ASP A 183 2.05 41.10 -2.17
CA ASP A 183 3.04 41.84 -1.39
C ASP A 183 4.05 42.55 -2.31
N ALA A 184 4.45 41.91 -3.41
CA ALA A 184 5.26 42.56 -4.46
C ALA A 184 4.50 43.66 -5.23
N GLU A 185 3.18 43.56 -5.40
CA GLU A 185 2.35 44.63 -5.99
C GLU A 185 2.24 45.82 -5.03
N LEU A 186 2.09 45.57 -3.73
CA LEU A 186 2.09 46.61 -2.69
C LEU A 186 3.45 47.30 -2.55
N GLU A 187 4.56 46.58 -2.62
CA GLU A 187 5.91 47.16 -2.61
C GLU A 187 6.13 48.09 -3.81
N ARG A 188 5.80 47.62 -5.02
CA ARG A 188 5.84 48.45 -6.25
C ARG A 188 4.97 49.70 -6.13
N LEU A 189 3.80 49.59 -5.48
CA LEU A 189 2.92 50.72 -5.22
C LEU A 189 3.49 51.69 -4.17
N MET A 190 4.17 51.22 -3.12
CA MET A 190 4.85 52.10 -2.14
C MET A 190 6.04 52.86 -2.75
N GLY A 191 6.66 52.29 -3.79
CA GLY A 191 7.70 52.94 -4.60
C GLY A 191 7.19 54.14 -5.42
N ASP A 192 5.93 54.14 -5.84
CA ASP A 192 5.30 55.22 -6.59
C ASP A 192 5.05 56.46 -5.69
N PRO A 193 5.70 57.62 -5.94
CA PRO A 193 5.49 58.83 -5.15
C PRO A 193 4.04 59.33 -5.14
N THR A 194 3.24 59.00 -6.16
CA THR A 194 1.83 59.40 -6.29
C THR A 194 0.87 58.52 -5.49
N ALA A 195 1.31 57.33 -5.06
CA ALA A 195 0.46 56.30 -4.42
C ALA A 195 0.59 56.23 -2.87
N ARG A 196 1.21 57.26 -2.28
CA ARG A 196 1.55 57.27 -0.84
C ARG A 196 0.37 57.61 0.08
N THR A 197 -0.79 57.98 -0.46
CA THR A 197 -2.03 58.13 0.30
C THR A 197 -2.51 56.76 0.82
N ALA A 198 -3.05 56.74 2.05
CA ALA A 198 -3.46 55.49 2.70
C ALA A 198 -4.64 54.79 1.98
N ASP A 199 -5.56 55.57 1.41
CA ASP A 199 -6.79 55.12 0.74
C ASP A 199 -6.68 55.14 -0.80
N ASP A 200 -5.51 54.85 -1.35
CA ASP A 200 -5.35 54.69 -2.80
C ASP A 200 -6.19 53.48 -3.29
N PRO A 201 -7.14 53.66 -4.23
CA PRO A 201 -8.02 52.57 -4.69
C PRO A 201 -7.25 51.41 -5.34
N ARG A 202 -6.01 51.62 -5.81
CA ARG A 202 -5.13 50.55 -6.29
C ARG A 202 -4.86 49.51 -5.20
N ARG A 203 -4.74 49.92 -3.92
CA ARG A 203 -4.56 49.00 -2.78
C ARG A 203 -5.76 48.06 -2.63
N ARG A 204 -6.98 48.61 -2.72
CA ARG A 204 -8.22 47.82 -2.66
C ARG A 204 -8.34 46.86 -3.86
N GLN A 205 -7.89 47.27 -5.04
CA GLN A 205 -7.88 46.41 -6.22
C GLN A 205 -6.82 45.29 -6.14
N ILE A 206 -5.66 45.55 -5.54
CA ILE A 206 -4.62 44.53 -5.25
C ILE A 206 -5.15 43.50 -4.23
N GLY A 207 -5.87 43.97 -3.19
CA GLY A 207 -6.58 43.10 -2.24
C GLY A 207 -7.60 42.20 -2.94
N SER A 208 -8.56 42.79 -3.67
CA SER A 208 -9.57 42.03 -4.41
C SER A 208 -8.96 40.96 -5.31
N ARG A 209 -7.90 41.28 -6.09
CA ARG A 209 -7.24 40.27 -6.95
C ARG A 209 -6.60 39.12 -6.17
N HIS A 210 -6.12 39.37 -4.96
CA HIS A 210 -5.56 38.33 -4.09
C HIS A 210 -6.69 37.43 -3.54
N ASP A 211 -7.75 38.06 -3.05
CA ASP A 211 -8.94 37.37 -2.53
C ASP A 211 -9.61 36.53 -3.65
N ASP A 212 -9.76 37.10 -4.85
CA ASP A 212 -10.25 36.42 -6.07
C ASP A 212 -9.41 35.17 -6.43
N ILE A 213 -8.12 35.13 -6.08
CA ILE A 213 -7.24 33.96 -6.37
C ILE A 213 -7.41 32.90 -5.28
N LEU A 214 -7.47 33.31 -4.01
CA LEU A 214 -7.71 32.40 -2.89
C LEU A 214 -9.07 31.71 -3.02
N GLU A 215 -10.14 32.47 -3.27
CA GLU A 215 -11.50 31.90 -3.39
C GLU A 215 -11.58 30.85 -4.51
N ARG A 216 -10.96 31.11 -5.68
CA ARG A 216 -10.90 30.13 -6.77
C ARG A 216 -10.03 28.92 -6.46
N ALA A 217 -8.98 29.06 -5.64
CA ALA A 217 -8.19 27.94 -5.15
C ALA A 217 -9.01 27.08 -4.16
N ASP A 218 -9.71 27.71 -3.22
CA ASP A 218 -10.58 27.05 -2.24
C ASP A 218 -11.75 26.32 -2.92
N GLN A 219 -12.50 27.00 -3.79
CA GLN A 219 -13.62 26.40 -4.55
C GLN A 219 -13.16 25.17 -5.35
N ARG A 220 -11.99 25.24 -6.00
CA ARG A 220 -11.41 24.12 -6.74
C ARG A 220 -10.99 22.98 -5.81
N ARG A 221 -10.29 23.30 -4.71
CA ARG A 221 -9.83 22.34 -3.70
C ARG A 221 -11.00 21.57 -3.08
N LEU A 222 -12.13 22.24 -2.82
CA LEU A 222 -13.36 21.62 -2.33
C LEU A 222 -14.00 20.70 -3.38
N ALA A 223 -14.14 21.15 -4.63
CA ALA A 223 -14.70 20.34 -5.71
C ALA A 223 -13.85 19.08 -6.01
N GLU A 224 -12.52 19.19 -5.95
CA GLU A 224 -11.61 18.03 -6.06
C GLU A 224 -11.75 17.07 -4.87
N LEU A 225 -11.94 17.57 -3.65
CA LEU A 225 -12.23 16.73 -2.48
C LEU A 225 -13.58 16.00 -2.60
N ASP A 226 -14.60 16.65 -3.16
CA ASP A 226 -15.92 16.03 -3.40
C ASP A 226 -15.86 14.90 -4.46
N GLU A 227 -15.10 15.05 -5.57
CA GLU A 227 -14.86 13.94 -6.54
C GLU A 227 -14.20 12.75 -5.83
N LEU A 228 -13.18 12.99 -5.00
CA LEU A 228 -12.42 11.94 -4.31
C LEU A 228 -13.22 11.27 -3.18
N ILE A 229 -14.11 12.00 -2.49
CA ILE A 229 -15.05 11.42 -1.52
C ILE A 229 -16.09 10.54 -2.23
N ALA A 230 -16.57 10.94 -3.41
CA ALA A 230 -17.47 10.12 -4.22
C ALA A 230 -16.79 8.84 -4.75
N GLU A 231 -15.56 8.93 -5.27
CA GLU A 231 -14.78 7.77 -5.76
C GLU A 231 -14.53 6.74 -4.64
N LEU A 232 -14.23 7.19 -3.41
CA LEU A 232 -14.15 6.29 -2.26
C LEU A 232 -15.51 5.73 -1.81
N GLY A 233 -16.61 6.46 -2.04
CA GLY A 233 -17.97 5.97 -1.80
C GLY A 233 -18.34 4.82 -2.73
N GLU A 234 -18.00 4.92 -4.02
CA GLU A 234 -18.18 3.83 -5.00
C GLU A 234 -17.30 2.62 -4.65
N LEU A 235 -16.04 2.85 -4.26
CA LEU A 235 -15.14 1.79 -3.80
C LEU A 235 -15.69 1.05 -2.57
N GLU A 236 -16.17 1.77 -1.56
CA GLU A 236 -16.70 1.23 -0.30
C GLU A 236 -17.97 0.36 -0.50
N VAL A 237 -18.72 0.58 -1.58
CA VAL A 237 -19.85 -0.28 -2.00
C VAL A 237 -19.38 -1.52 -2.78
N ALA A 238 -18.28 -1.42 -3.53
CA ALA A 238 -17.74 -2.50 -4.36
C ALA A 238 -16.91 -3.54 -3.59
N VAL A 239 -16.32 -3.17 -2.44
CA VAL A 239 -15.40 -4.04 -1.69
C VAL A 239 -16.12 -5.06 -0.79
N PRO A 240 -15.58 -6.29 -0.65
CA PRO A 240 -16.09 -7.29 0.29
C PRO A 240 -15.77 -6.92 1.74
N ALA A 241 -16.51 -7.53 2.67
CA ALA A 241 -16.46 -7.24 4.11
C ALA A 241 -15.05 -6.99 4.71
N PRO A 242 -14.01 -7.83 4.49
CA PRO A 242 -12.71 -7.61 5.11
C PRO A 242 -11.97 -6.35 4.67
N LEU A 243 -12.40 -5.72 3.56
CA LEU A 243 -11.91 -4.45 3.01
C LEU A 243 -12.87 -3.27 3.30
N ALA A 244 -14.16 -3.55 3.49
CA ALA A 244 -15.16 -2.55 3.88
C ALA A 244 -14.97 -2.04 5.32
N ARG A 245 -15.52 -0.87 5.66
CA ARG A 245 -15.71 -0.38 7.03
C ARG A 245 -16.55 -1.36 7.84
N TRP A 246 -16.34 -1.40 9.15
CA TRP A 246 -17.14 -2.22 10.06
C TRP A 246 -18.65 -1.88 10.07
N THR A 247 -19.02 -0.67 9.66
CA THR A 247 -20.40 -0.20 9.52
C THR A 247 -21.03 -0.50 8.16
N SER A 248 -20.29 -1.11 7.22
CA SER A 248 -20.80 -1.44 5.88
C SER A 248 -21.69 -2.68 5.89
N ALA A 249 -22.80 -2.63 5.13
CA ALA A 249 -23.69 -3.76 4.92
C ALA A 249 -23.01 -4.98 4.25
N ALA A 250 -21.78 -4.83 3.73
CA ALA A 250 -20.95 -5.95 3.31
C ALA A 250 -20.78 -7.02 4.42
N TRP A 251 -20.79 -6.62 5.70
CA TRP A 251 -20.67 -7.53 6.84
C TRP A 251 -21.89 -8.42 7.09
N GLU A 252 -23.07 -8.13 6.50
CA GLU A 252 -24.23 -9.04 6.51
C GLU A 252 -23.91 -10.40 5.89
N ARG A 253 -22.93 -10.46 4.98
CA ARG A 253 -22.59 -11.64 4.17
C ARG A 253 -21.08 -11.83 4.13
N LEU A 254 -20.54 -12.48 5.15
CA LEU A 254 -19.14 -12.90 5.19
C LEU A 254 -18.75 -13.64 3.91
N PRO A 255 -17.58 -13.33 3.30
CA PRO A 255 -17.26 -13.75 1.94
C PRO A 255 -17.11 -15.26 1.85
N VAL A 256 -17.70 -15.89 0.84
CA VAL A 256 -17.53 -17.35 0.62
C VAL A 256 -16.07 -17.67 0.29
N GLU A 257 -15.44 -16.81 -0.51
CA GLU A 257 -14.04 -16.96 -0.91
C GLU A 257 -13.05 -16.24 0.02
N GLU A 258 -11.80 -16.72 0.01
CA GLU A 258 -10.69 -16.05 0.66
C GLU A 258 -10.36 -14.69 0.02
N ASN A 259 -9.95 -13.74 0.84
CA ASN A 259 -9.44 -12.45 0.39
C ASN A 259 -7.91 -12.42 0.58
N ALA A 260 -7.22 -11.90 -0.42
CA ALA A 260 -5.78 -11.68 -0.41
C ALA A 260 -5.39 -10.42 0.38
N MET A 261 -6.35 -9.54 0.68
CA MET A 261 -6.15 -8.27 1.37
C MET A 261 -7.19 -8.01 2.48
N VAL A 262 -6.84 -7.13 3.41
CA VAL A 262 -7.69 -6.61 4.51
C VAL A 262 -7.48 -5.10 4.70
N ARG A 263 -8.51 -4.41 5.23
CA ARG A 263 -8.37 -3.05 5.78
C ARG A 263 -7.62 -3.10 7.12
N THR A 264 -6.91 -2.05 7.48
CA THR A 264 -6.28 -1.89 8.81
C THR A 264 -6.65 -0.59 9.52
N GLY A 265 -7.31 0.34 8.82
CA GLY A 265 -7.70 1.66 9.30
C GLY A 265 -7.95 2.63 8.15
N GLU A 266 -7.83 3.92 8.42
CA GLU A 266 -8.02 5.02 7.47
C GLU A 266 -6.86 6.03 7.53
N LEU A 267 -6.57 6.71 6.43
CA LEU A 267 -5.85 7.99 6.44
C LEU A 267 -6.86 9.14 6.44
N THR A 268 -6.58 10.15 7.26
CA THR A 268 -7.33 11.40 7.35
C THR A 268 -6.36 12.59 7.38
N ARG A 269 -6.89 13.81 7.26
CA ARG A 269 -6.09 15.03 7.41
C ARG A 269 -6.81 16.11 8.23
N PRO A 270 -6.06 16.99 8.92
CA PRO A 270 -6.66 18.11 9.66
C PRO A 270 -7.46 19.08 8.77
N ASP A 271 -7.09 19.27 7.50
CA ASP A 271 -7.82 20.13 6.55
C ASP A 271 -9.00 19.43 5.85
N SER A 272 -9.15 18.11 5.98
CA SER A 272 -10.34 17.39 5.54
C SER A 272 -10.51 16.06 6.29
N THR A 273 -11.31 16.08 7.35
CA THR A 273 -11.66 14.89 8.16
C THR A 273 -12.84 14.09 7.57
N SER A 274 -13.47 14.63 6.51
CA SER A 274 -14.47 13.95 5.68
C SER A 274 -13.82 13.00 4.68
N LEU A 275 -12.67 13.38 4.10
CA LEU A 275 -11.88 12.48 3.26
C LEU A 275 -11.19 11.42 4.13
N ARG A 276 -11.57 10.16 3.92
CA ARG A 276 -11.19 9.02 4.77
C ARG A 276 -10.76 7.85 3.90
N ILE A 277 -9.46 7.79 3.63
CA ILE A 277 -8.89 6.89 2.63
C ILE A 277 -8.60 5.53 3.27
N PRO A 278 -9.14 4.42 2.75
CA PRO A 278 -8.97 3.11 3.37
C PRO A 278 -7.53 2.61 3.25
N MET A 279 -6.93 2.22 4.38
CA MET A 279 -5.60 1.60 4.39
C MET A 279 -5.71 0.09 4.25
N TYR A 280 -5.16 -0.43 3.16
CA TYR A 280 -5.15 -1.86 2.85
C TYR A 280 -3.78 -2.51 3.04
N ARG A 281 -3.80 -3.77 3.45
CA ARG A 281 -2.64 -4.65 3.60
C ARG A 281 -2.97 -6.04 3.05
N ALA A 282 -1.95 -6.83 2.73
CA ALA A 282 -2.15 -8.24 2.38
C ALA A 282 -2.63 -9.04 3.60
N ARG A 283 -3.37 -10.13 3.39
CA ARG A 283 -3.79 -11.05 4.47
C ARG A 283 -2.62 -11.85 5.01
N SER A 284 -1.69 -12.22 4.13
CA SER A 284 -0.52 -13.05 4.43
C SER A 284 0.70 -12.44 3.77
N VAL A 285 1.74 -12.18 4.55
CA VAL A 285 3.07 -11.73 4.09
C VAL A 285 4.15 -12.64 4.68
N PRO A 286 5.25 -12.94 3.96
CA PRO A 286 6.37 -13.67 4.53
C PRO A 286 6.95 -12.93 5.75
N GLY A 287 7.07 -13.62 6.87
CA GLY A 287 7.40 -13.04 8.18
C GLY A 287 6.18 -12.61 9.00
N GLY A 288 5.04 -12.31 8.36
CA GLY A 288 3.85 -11.79 9.06
C GLY A 288 3.96 -10.30 9.40
N TYR A 289 3.11 -9.87 10.34
CA TYR A 289 3.06 -8.47 10.80
C TYR A 289 3.57 -8.34 12.23
N LEU A 290 4.46 -7.37 12.44
CA LEU A 290 4.85 -6.92 13.77
C LEU A 290 3.95 -5.75 14.17
N VAL A 291 3.06 -5.99 15.11
CA VAL A 291 2.11 -5.02 15.66
C VAL A 291 2.73 -4.39 16.89
N MET A 292 3.07 -3.10 16.79
CA MET A 292 3.66 -2.31 17.87
C MET A 292 3.14 -0.86 17.87
N PRO A 293 3.09 -0.20 19.04
CA PRO A 293 3.18 -0.83 20.36
C PRO A 293 1.90 -1.62 20.66
N TRP A 294 2.03 -2.74 21.36
CA TRP A 294 0.91 -3.46 21.96
C TRP A 294 1.00 -3.40 23.48
N THR A 295 -0.15 -3.18 24.13
CA THR A 295 -0.30 -3.24 25.58
C THR A 295 -1.53 -4.09 25.93
N ALA A 296 -1.44 -4.86 27.01
CA ALA A 296 -2.57 -5.63 27.51
C ALA A 296 -3.65 -4.68 28.03
N GLY A 297 -4.79 -4.62 27.34
CA GLY A 297 -5.95 -3.78 27.68
C GLY A 297 -6.37 -2.80 26.57
N ASP A 298 -5.45 -2.36 25.72
CA ASP A 298 -5.73 -1.46 24.58
C ASP A 298 -5.56 -2.18 23.23
N ASP A 299 -6.18 -3.36 23.14
CA ASP A 299 -6.03 -4.29 22.02
C ASP A 299 -7.24 -4.25 21.04
N GLY A 300 -8.01 -3.15 21.03
CA GLY A 300 -9.09 -2.92 20.07
C GLY A 300 -8.64 -3.08 18.61
N PRO A 301 -7.68 -2.26 18.14
CA PRO A 301 -7.07 -2.38 16.81
C PRO A 301 -6.50 -3.78 16.47
N ALA A 302 -5.86 -4.44 17.44
CA ALA A 302 -5.30 -5.77 17.24
C ALA A 302 -6.40 -6.85 17.08
N ARG A 303 -7.47 -6.81 17.90
CA ARG A 303 -8.65 -7.68 17.76
C ARG A 303 -9.41 -7.41 16.46
N SER A 304 -9.48 -6.14 16.06
CA SER A 304 -10.05 -5.72 14.77
C SER A 304 -9.31 -6.34 13.60
N LEU A 305 -7.97 -6.25 13.56
CA LEU A 305 -7.17 -6.91 12.54
C LEU A 305 -7.35 -8.43 12.56
N VAL A 306 -7.27 -9.08 13.74
CA VAL A 306 -7.49 -10.53 13.87
C VAL A 306 -8.84 -10.95 13.29
N ARG A 307 -9.93 -10.22 13.60
CA ARG A 307 -11.27 -10.49 13.06
C ARG A 307 -11.34 -10.28 11.53
N ARG A 308 -10.69 -9.25 10.98
CA ARG A 308 -10.59 -9.06 9.52
C ARG A 308 -9.83 -10.19 8.84
N LEU A 309 -8.73 -10.67 9.41
CA LEU A 309 -7.93 -11.77 8.87
C LEU A 309 -8.68 -13.12 8.92
N LEU A 310 -9.44 -13.38 9.99
CA LEU A 310 -10.35 -14.54 10.09
C LEU A 310 -11.51 -14.45 9.08
N ALA A 311 -12.11 -13.27 8.91
CA ALA A 311 -13.18 -13.04 7.94
C ALA A 311 -12.70 -13.17 6.48
N ALA A 312 -11.47 -12.74 6.20
CA ALA A 312 -10.79 -12.88 4.92
C ALA A 312 -10.24 -14.29 4.68
N GLY A 313 -10.14 -15.11 5.73
CA GLY A 313 -9.58 -16.46 5.68
C GLY A 313 -10.58 -17.54 5.23
N PRO A 314 -10.08 -18.76 4.99
CA PRO A 314 -10.93 -19.93 4.75
C PRO A 314 -11.79 -20.25 5.97
N ALA A 315 -13.06 -20.55 5.75
CA ALA A 315 -13.97 -20.97 6.80
C ALA A 315 -13.49 -22.27 7.49
N GLY A 316 -13.80 -22.43 8.78
CA GLY A 316 -13.35 -23.57 9.58
C GLY A 316 -11.88 -23.55 10.01
N ARG A 317 -11.10 -22.52 9.66
CA ARG A 317 -9.72 -22.35 10.12
C ARG A 317 -9.63 -21.25 11.16
N GLY A 318 -9.44 -21.65 12.42
CA GLY A 318 -9.46 -20.76 13.58
C GLY A 318 -8.23 -19.87 13.77
N LEU A 319 -8.23 -19.18 14.92
CA LEU A 319 -7.10 -18.47 15.51
C LEU A 319 -6.28 -19.44 16.40
N TRP A 320 -4.96 -19.41 16.27
CA TRP A 320 -4.02 -20.10 17.16
C TRP A 320 -3.23 -19.05 17.95
N VAL A 321 -3.30 -19.10 19.28
CA VAL A 321 -2.56 -18.20 20.17
C VAL A 321 -1.30 -18.91 20.68
N LEU A 322 -0.16 -18.22 20.63
CA LEU A 322 1.13 -18.67 21.16
C LEU A 322 1.58 -17.67 22.24
N SER A 323 1.36 -18.08 23.50
CA SER A 323 1.78 -17.40 24.73
C SER A 323 1.74 -18.43 25.86
N ASP A 324 2.64 -18.34 26.83
CA ASP A 324 2.60 -19.18 28.04
C ASP A 324 1.70 -18.57 29.15
N ASP A 325 1.23 -17.32 28.98
CA ASP A 325 0.25 -16.71 29.87
C ASP A 325 -1.18 -17.21 29.54
N ALA A 326 -1.73 -18.02 30.44
CA ALA A 326 -3.09 -18.55 30.33
C ALA A 326 -4.17 -17.44 30.29
N SER A 327 -3.93 -16.27 30.87
CA SER A 327 -4.83 -15.11 30.78
C SER A 327 -4.81 -14.48 29.39
N VAL A 328 -3.63 -14.43 28.73
CA VAL A 328 -3.50 -14.01 27.33
C VAL A 328 -4.18 -15.03 26.42
N GLN A 329 -3.98 -16.33 26.63
CA GLN A 329 -4.69 -17.39 25.89
C GLN A 329 -6.21 -17.25 26.05
N GLN A 330 -6.71 -17.02 27.27
CA GLN A 330 -8.13 -16.83 27.54
C GLN A 330 -8.69 -15.56 26.89
N HIS A 331 -8.00 -14.43 27.02
CA HIS A 331 -8.38 -13.12 26.46
C HIS A 331 -8.50 -13.13 24.93
N TRP A 332 -7.62 -13.86 24.26
CA TRP A 332 -7.66 -14.05 22.80
C TRP A 332 -8.49 -15.27 22.35
N SER A 333 -9.05 -16.06 23.26
CA SER A 333 -9.82 -17.26 22.91
C SER A 333 -11.18 -16.90 22.28
N THR A 334 -11.27 -17.04 20.96
CA THR A 334 -12.48 -16.79 20.16
C THR A 334 -13.49 -17.95 20.23
N SER A 335 -13.60 -18.62 21.39
CA SER A 335 -14.22 -19.93 21.67
C SER A 335 -13.33 -21.18 21.47
N ALA A 336 -13.04 -21.83 22.60
CA ALA A 336 -12.86 -23.28 22.83
C ALA A 336 -11.95 -24.19 21.96
N ALA A 337 -11.35 -23.73 20.86
CA ALA A 337 -10.64 -24.60 19.90
C ALA A 337 -9.20 -25.01 20.31
N GLY A 338 -9.07 -25.86 21.34
CA GLY A 338 -8.09 -26.96 21.38
C GLY A 338 -6.62 -26.69 21.72
N ASN A 339 -6.16 -25.44 21.87
CA ASN A 339 -4.72 -25.13 22.09
C ASN A 339 -4.34 -24.68 23.51
N ALA A 340 -5.29 -24.55 24.44
CA ALA A 340 -4.98 -24.27 25.84
C ALA A 340 -4.10 -25.39 26.46
N ASP A 341 -3.29 -25.01 27.46
CA ASP A 341 -2.38 -25.87 28.24
C ASP A 341 -1.18 -26.53 27.51
N ARG A 342 -0.93 -26.25 26.21
CA ARG A 342 0.23 -26.87 25.50
C ARG A 342 1.56 -26.12 25.61
N GLY A 343 1.54 -24.85 26.03
CA GLY A 343 2.72 -23.97 26.09
C GLY A 343 3.30 -23.61 24.71
N ILE A 344 4.22 -22.63 24.67
CA ILE A 344 4.78 -22.09 23.42
C ILE A 344 5.54 -23.16 22.63
N ASP A 345 6.55 -23.82 23.21
CA ASP A 345 7.47 -24.68 22.46
C ASP A 345 6.77 -25.90 21.82
N ALA A 346 5.87 -26.58 22.53
CA ALA A 346 5.16 -27.73 21.96
C ALA A 346 4.12 -27.31 20.92
N SER A 347 3.46 -26.16 21.12
CA SER A 347 2.53 -25.58 20.14
C SER A 347 3.25 -25.14 18.86
N LEU A 348 4.44 -24.54 19.01
CA LEU A 348 5.28 -24.11 17.90
C LEU A 348 5.89 -25.31 17.14
N THR A 349 6.29 -26.36 17.86
CA THR A 349 6.80 -27.61 17.27
C THR A 349 5.72 -28.30 16.43
N GLU A 350 4.50 -28.43 16.96
CA GLU A 350 3.34 -28.93 16.20
C GLU A 350 3.05 -28.04 14.98
N LEU A 351 3.02 -26.72 15.15
CA LEU A 351 2.73 -25.79 14.05
C LEU A 351 3.80 -25.84 12.94
N ALA A 352 5.08 -25.95 13.30
CA ALA A 352 6.18 -26.14 12.35
C ALA A 352 6.03 -27.47 11.59
N HIS A 353 5.75 -28.57 12.31
CA HIS A 353 5.49 -29.87 11.70
C HIS A 353 4.29 -29.87 10.74
N ARG A 354 3.20 -29.14 11.05
CA ARG A 354 2.08 -28.96 10.10
C ARG A 354 2.47 -28.15 8.87
N VAL A 355 3.26 -27.09 9.05
CA VAL A 355 3.81 -26.31 7.94
C VAL A 355 4.65 -27.21 7.04
N ASP A 356 5.48 -28.08 7.59
CA ASP A 356 6.33 -29.02 6.83
C ASP A 356 5.52 -30.06 6.06
N LEU A 357 4.47 -30.61 6.65
CA LEU A 357 3.55 -31.51 5.97
C LEU A 357 2.75 -30.82 4.85
N ALA A 358 2.41 -29.53 4.99
CA ALA A 358 1.79 -28.74 3.95
C ALA A 358 2.78 -28.38 2.82
N ASP A 359 4.04 -28.06 3.16
CA ASP A 359 5.14 -27.80 2.23
C ASP A 359 5.41 -29.02 1.35
N MET A 360 5.63 -30.20 1.97
CA MET A 360 5.84 -31.46 1.27
C MET A 360 4.63 -31.90 0.43
N ALA A 361 3.40 -31.66 0.90
CA ALA A 361 2.21 -31.95 0.10
C ALA A 361 2.12 -31.07 -1.14
N ALA A 362 2.43 -29.77 -1.02
CA ALA A 362 2.44 -28.83 -2.14
C ALA A 362 3.56 -29.15 -3.15
N GLU A 363 4.77 -29.48 -2.69
CA GLU A 363 5.88 -29.91 -3.56
C GLU A 363 5.56 -31.23 -4.30
N ALA A 364 4.86 -32.16 -3.64
CA ALA A 364 4.43 -33.43 -4.26
C ALA A 364 3.18 -33.30 -5.16
N GLY A 365 2.55 -32.13 -5.25
CA GLY A 365 1.26 -31.94 -5.94
C GLY A 365 0.10 -32.72 -5.30
N ALA A 366 0.23 -33.09 -4.02
CA ALA A 366 -0.70 -33.90 -3.26
C ALA A 366 -1.71 -33.03 -2.48
N PRO A 367 -2.91 -33.55 -2.16
CA PRO A 367 -3.82 -32.88 -1.24
C PRO A 367 -3.19 -32.78 0.16
N VAL A 368 -3.24 -31.59 0.77
CA VAL A 368 -2.76 -31.36 2.15
C VAL A 368 -3.53 -32.29 3.11
N PRO A 369 -2.85 -33.14 3.90
CA PRO A 369 -3.51 -34.09 4.78
C PRO A 369 -4.18 -33.38 5.97
N THR A 370 -5.20 -33.99 6.56
CA THR A 370 -6.06 -33.36 7.59
C THR A 370 -5.30 -32.92 8.84
N ASN A 371 -4.23 -33.63 9.21
CA ASN A 371 -3.35 -33.24 10.32
C ASN A 371 -2.41 -32.06 9.98
N ALA A 372 -2.25 -31.70 8.71
CA ALA A 372 -1.44 -30.57 8.25
C ALA A 372 -2.25 -29.29 7.99
N VAL A 373 -3.55 -29.28 8.31
CA VAL A 373 -4.37 -28.08 8.18
C VAL A 373 -3.90 -27.01 9.17
N LEU A 374 -3.40 -25.91 8.61
CA LEU A 374 -2.93 -24.72 9.33
C LEU A 374 -4.11 -23.86 9.83
N PRO A 375 -3.94 -23.10 10.93
CA PRO A 375 -4.92 -22.07 11.31
C PRO A 375 -5.01 -20.97 10.25
N SER A 376 -6.06 -20.13 10.29
CA SER A 376 -6.12 -18.94 9.44
C SER A 376 -5.26 -17.81 9.99
N VAL A 377 -5.13 -17.73 11.32
CA VAL A 377 -4.32 -16.71 12.00
C VAL A 377 -3.52 -17.37 13.12
N VAL A 378 -2.23 -17.06 13.19
CA VAL A 378 -1.34 -17.34 14.33
C VAL A 378 -1.03 -16.01 14.99
N LEU A 379 -1.26 -15.93 16.29
CA LEU A 379 -0.99 -14.76 17.11
C LEU A 379 0.05 -15.13 18.17
N MET A 380 1.25 -14.60 18.06
CA MET A 380 2.28 -14.73 19.08
C MET A 380 2.36 -13.45 19.89
N VAL A 381 2.35 -13.58 21.22
CA VAL A 381 2.46 -12.46 22.15
C VAL A 381 3.88 -12.45 22.73
N LEU A 382 4.56 -11.32 22.55
CA LEU A 382 5.97 -11.13 22.86
C LEU A 382 6.12 -10.23 24.09
N ASP A 383 5.59 -10.68 25.23
CA ASP A 383 5.58 -9.97 26.52
C ASP A 383 6.88 -10.14 27.34
N GLY A 384 7.93 -10.69 26.72
CA GLY A 384 9.19 -11.09 27.37
C GLY A 384 9.22 -12.52 27.91
N SER A 385 8.07 -13.19 28.11
CA SER A 385 8.03 -14.62 28.51
C SER A 385 8.39 -15.57 27.36
N TRP A 386 8.22 -15.12 26.12
CA TRP A 386 8.40 -15.90 24.89
C TRP A 386 9.83 -16.43 24.64
N VAL A 387 10.83 -16.00 25.42
CA VAL A 387 12.24 -16.41 25.24
C VAL A 387 12.45 -17.77 25.93
N PRO A 388 12.69 -18.86 25.19
CA PRO A 388 12.86 -20.19 25.79
C PRO A 388 14.12 -20.24 26.65
N THR A 389 14.06 -20.96 27.77
CA THR A 389 15.18 -21.07 28.71
C THR A 389 16.29 -22.02 28.23
N ASP A 390 15.96 -22.96 27.33
CA ASP A 390 16.78 -24.18 27.12
C ASP A 390 17.47 -24.22 25.74
N ASP A 391 16.79 -23.88 24.64
CA ASP A 391 17.41 -23.64 23.32
C ASP A 391 16.69 -22.54 22.52
N VAL A 392 17.21 -21.31 22.60
CA VAL A 392 16.72 -20.16 21.83
C VAL A 392 16.94 -20.34 20.32
N SER A 393 17.98 -21.05 19.90
CA SER A 393 18.39 -21.19 18.50
C SER A 393 17.42 -22.08 17.72
N GLU A 394 17.05 -23.24 18.26
CA GLU A 394 16.09 -24.13 17.60
C GLU A 394 14.69 -23.48 17.53
N THR A 395 14.22 -22.88 18.62
CA THR A 395 12.88 -22.26 18.64
C THR A 395 12.79 -21.01 17.76
N VAL A 396 13.83 -20.17 17.69
CA VAL A 396 13.89 -19.09 16.66
C VAL A 396 13.90 -19.68 15.25
N GLY A 397 14.56 -20.82 15.03
CA GLY A 397 14.52 -21.57 13.76
C GLY A 397 13.10 -22.03 13.38
N ARG A 398 12.40 -22.70 14.31
CA ARG A 398 11.00 -23.14 14.14
C ARG A 398 10.07 -21.95 13.87
N LEU A 399 10.21 -20.87 14.65
CA LEU A 399 9.41 -19.65 14.50
C LEU A 399 9.62 -19.00 13.13
N ARG A 400 10.88 -18.83 12.70
CA ARG A 400 11.22 -18.29 11.38
C ARG A 400 10.65 -19.16 10.26
N ARG A 401 10.67 -20.49 10.40
CA ARG A 401 10.10 -21.42 9.40
C ARG A 401 8.57 -21.29 9.31
N VAL A 402 7.87 -21.25 10.45
CA VAL A 402 6.43 -20.98 10.53
C VAL A 402 6.07 -19.62 9.91
N ALA A 403 6.79 -18.56 10.29
CA ALA A 403 6.53 -17.19 9.85
C ALA A 403 6.82 -16.96 8.36
N ILE A 404 7.78 -17.67 7.75
CA ILE A 404 8.12 -17.51 6.32
C ILE A 404 7.29 -18.42 5.42
N LEU A 405 7.04 -19.68 5.82
CA LEU A 405 6.38 -20.67 4.95
C LEU A 405 4.87 -20.74 5.14
N GLY A 406 4.36 -20.64 6.38
CA GLY A 406 2.92 -20.67 6.64
C GLY A 406 2.11 -19.66 5.81
N PRO A 407 2.59 -18.40 5.62
CA PRO A 407 1.96 -17.44 4.73
C PRO A 407 1.79 -17.87 3.27
N ARG A 408 2.61 -18.80 2.76
CA ARG A 408 2.43 -19.39 1.40
C ARG A 408 1.14 -20.21 1.30
N TYR A 409 0.70 -20.79 2.42
CA TYR A 409 -0.44 -21.69 2.54
C TYR A 409 -1.69 -21.01 3.12
N GLY A 410 -1.73 -19.68 3.05
CA GLY A 410 -2.88 -18.87 3.45
C GLY A 410 -3.03 -18.67 4.96
N MET A 411 -1.95 -18.80 5.73
CA MET A 411 -1.91 -18.47 7.16
C MET A 411 -1.49 -17.00 7.35
N SER A 412 -2.15 -16.27 8.24
CA SER A 412 -1.67 -14.96 8.70
C SER A 412 -0.84 -15.15 9.97
N VAL A 413 0.30 -14.47 10.09
CA VAL A 413 1.12 -14.47 11.32
C VAL A 413 1.18 -13.06 11.87
N LEU A 414 0.86 -12.91 13.16
CA LEU A 414 0.88 -11.65 13.89
C LEU A 414 1.77 -11.80 15.13
N PHE A 415 2.64 -10.80 15.33
CA PHE A 415 3.43 -10.62 16.54
C PHE A 415 2.92 -9.40 17.28
N LEU A 416 2.43 -9.56 18.50
CA LEU A 416 2.11 -8.44 19.39
C LEU A 416 3.31 -8.20 20.30
N ALA A 417 3.90 -7.00 20.28
CA ALA A 417 5.04 -6.65 21.12
C ALA A 417 4.88 -5.28 21.80
N PRO A 418 5.33 -5.12 23.05
CA PRO A 418 5.45 -3.82 23.69
C PRO A 418 6.58 -2.99 23.05
N ASP A 419 6.53 -1.66 23.24
CA ASP A 419 7.41 -0.71 22.53
C ASP A 419 8.89 -0.86 22.89
N ASP A 420 9.22 -1.36 24.08
CA ASP A 420 10.60 -1.57 24.54
C ASP A 420 11.31 -2.72 23.79
N LEU A 421 10.57 -3.72 23.30
CA LEU A 421 11.12 -4.77 22.44
C LEU A 421 11.40 -4.30 21.01
N ARG A 422 11.00 -3.09 20.60
CA ARG A 422 11.20 -2.54 19.25
C ARG A 422 12.64 -2.60 18.76
N ASN A 423 13.62 -2.52 19.67
CA ASN A 423 15.05 -2.61 19.36
C ASN A 423 15.66 -4.01 19.59
N SER A 424 14.93 -4.91 20.26
CA SER A 424 15.41 -6.23 20.68
C SER A 424 15.37 -7.30 19.59
N PHE A 425 14.58 -7.08 18.53
CA PHE A 425 14.38 -8.08 17.47
C PHE A 425 15.51 -8.17 16.43
N GLY A 426 16.34 -7.12 16.32
CA GLY A 426 17.46 -7.05 15.37
C GLY A 426 17.07 -7.40 13.92
N ASP A 427 17.98 -8.04 13.20
CA ASP A 427 17.70 -8.66 11.88
C ASP A 427 16.97 -10.02 11.99
N GLY A 428 16.61 -10.44 13.22
CA GLY A 428 16.22 -11.82 13.54
C GLY A 428 14.74 -12.14 13.31
N VAL A 429 13.84 -11.16 13.50
CA VAL A 429 12.40 -11.33 13.25
C VAL A 429 12.03 -10.78 11.87
N PRO A 430 11.66 -11.63 10.90
CA PRO A 430 11.11 -11.16 9.64
C PRO A 430 9.68 -10.65 9.86
N GLY A 431 9.33 -9.47 9.31
CA GLY A 431 7.94 -9.02 9.31
C GLY A 431 7.76 -7.62 8.75
N SER A 432 6.55 -7.31 8.27
CA SER A 432 6.14 -5.94 7.99
C SER A 432 5.75 -5.28 9.31
N LEU A 433 6.42 -4.19 9.69
CA LEU A 433 5.95 -3.34 10.79
C LEU A 433 4.56 -2.80 10.43
N LEU A 434 3.61 -2.91 11.35
CA LEU A 434 2.26 -2.40 11.20
C LEU A 434 1.87 -1.66 12.49
N PRO A 435 2.02 -0.32 12.55
CA PRO A 435 1.48 0.44 13.66
C PRO A 435 -0.06 0.34 13.61
N LEU A 436 -0.65 -0.28 14.63
CA LEU A 436 -2.10 -0.32 14.85
C LEU A 436 -2.51 0.66 15.95
N VAL A 437 -1.79 1.77 16.06
CA VAL A 437 -2.09 2.91 16.93
C VAL A 437 -2.29 4.15 16.06
N PRO A 438 -2.99 5.20 16.55
CA PRO A 438 -3.02 6.49 15.89
C PRO A 438 -1.59 7.00 15.63
N ALA A 439 -1.28 7.28 14.37
CA ALA A 439 0.10 7.54 13.93
C ALA A 439 0.12 8.54 12.76
N GLN A 440 1.27 9.19 12.55
CA GLN A 440 1.45 10.09 11.41
C GLN A 440 2.24 9.40 10.30
N ILE A 441 1.69 9.45 9.09
CA ILE A 441 2.26 8.87 7.87
C ILE A 441 2.51 10.01 6.87
N VAL A 442 3.76 10.15 6.44
CA VAL A 442 4.15 11.11 5.40
C VAL A 442 3.94 10.48 4.03
N ASP A 443 3.29 11.19 3.10
CA ASP A 443 3.08 10.68 1.74
C ASP A 443 4.38 10.68 0.90
N PRO A 444 4.53 9.75 -0.06
CA PRO A 444 5.76 9.60 -0.84
C PRO A 444 5.88 10.55 -2.06
N TRP A 445 4.89 11.41 -2.35
CA TRP A 445 4.83 12.20 -3.59
C TRP A 445 5.15 13.68 -3.39
N VAL A 446 4.63 14.26 -2.30
CA VAL A 446 4.77 15.69 -1.94
C VAL A 446 5.15 15.88 -0.47
N GLY A 447 5.19 14.80 0.33
CA GLY A 447 5.70 14.83 1.70
C GLY A 447 4.76 15.47 2.71
N LEU A 448 3.45 15.45 2.46
CA LEU A 448 2.46 15.95 3.41
C LEU A 448 2.12 14.86 4.44
N THR A 449 1.88 15.30 5.67
CA THR A 449 1.52 14.40 6.78
C THR A 449 0.04 14.08 6.75
N TRP A 450 -0.28 12.80 6.94
CA TRP A 450 -1.62 12.25 7.10
C TRP A 450 -1.73 11.57 8.47
N ASP A 451 -2.87 11.74 9.13
CA ASP A 451 -3.16 11.08 10.39
C ASP A 451 -3.82 9.72 10.09
N PHE A 452 -3.08 8.64 10.36
CA PHE A 452 -3.58 7.27 10.32
C PHE A 452 -4.39 6.97 11.58
N VAL A 453 -5.62 6.51 11.38
CA VAL A 453 -6.54 6.05 12.42
C VAL A 453 -6.76 4.55 12.22
N PRO A 454 -6.34 3.67 13.16
CA PRO A 454 -6.61 2.24 13.05
C PRO A 454 -8.12 1.94 13.17
N ASP A 455 -8.57 0.80 12.64
CA ASP A 455 -9.94 0.32 12.89
C ASP A 455 -10.03 -0.29 14.30
N ASP A 456 -10.79 0.30 15.24
CA ASP A 456 -10.95 -0.26 16.60
C ASP A 456 -11.80 -1.54 16.69
N GLY A 457 -12.58 -1.86 15.65
CA GLY A 457 -13.41 -3.07 15.57
C GLY A 457 -14.86 -2.80 15.18
N THR A 458 -15.67 -3.86 15.16
CA THR A 458 -17.11 -3.74 14.91
C THR A 458 -17.86 -3.26 16.17
N PRO A 459 -18.74 -2.24 16.06
CA PRO A 459 -19.68 -1.90 17.13
C PRO A 459 -20.85 -2.90 17.22
N ASP A 460 -21.08 -3.69 16.16
CA ASP A 460 -22.08 -4.74 16.13
C ASP A 460 -21.46 -6.08 16.56
N ALA A 461 -21.92 -6.59 17.71
CA ALA A 461 -21.50 -7.88 18.26
C ALA A 461 -21.96 -9.09 17.41
N SER A 462 -23.02 -8.95 16.61
CA SER A 462 -23.49 -10.02 15.72
C SER A 462 -22.50 -10.30 14.59
N VAL A 463 -21.84 -9.26 14.06
CA VAL A 463 -20.75 -9.37 13.09
C VAL A 463 -19.55 -10.11 13.69
N ALA A 464 -19.15 -9.77 14.93
CA ALA A 464 -18.08 -10.49 15.63
C ALA A 464 -18.43 -11.97 15.81
N ALA A 465 -19.62 -12.27 16.34
CA ALA A 465 -20.10 -13.64 16.53
C ALA A 465 -20.21 -14.43 15.21
N ALA A 466 -20.56 -13.78 14.10
CA ALA A 466 -20.61 -14.41 12.78
C ALA A 466 -19.21 -14.80 12.27
N ILE A 467 -18.20 -13.96 12.50
CA ILE A 467 -16.79 -14.23 12.13
C ILE A 467 -16.25 -15.40 12.97
N GLU A 468 -16.52 -15.38 14.28
CA GLU A 468 -16.10 -16.43 15.20
C GLU A 468 -16.81 -17.77 14.85
N LEU A 469 -18.11 -17.75 14.56
CA LEU A 469 -18.86 -18.92 14.08
C LEU A 469 -18.38 -19.43 12.71
N ARG A 470 -17.95 -18.56 11.79
CA ARG A 470 -17.29 -18.95 10.52
C ARG A 470 -15.96 -19.65 10.78
N ALA A 471 -15.16 -19.14 11.72
CA ALA A 471 -13.86 -19.70 12.05
C ALA A 471 -13.95 -21.13 12.62
N HIS A 472 -15.05 -21.47 13.32
CA HIS A 472 -15.25 -22.79 13.94
C HIS A 472 -16.05 -23.80 13.13
N ARG A 473 -16.78 -23.40 12.08
CA ARG A 473 -17.67 -24.29 11.30
C ARG A 473 -16.92 -25.23 10.32
N GLY A 474 -15.87 -25.89 10.78
CA GLY A 474 -15.08 -26.86 9.99
C GLY A 474 -14.40 -27.96 10.81
N SER A 475 -14.84 -28.21 12.04
CA SER A 475 -14.48 -29.40 12.84
C SER A 475 -15.44 -30.57 12.62
#